data_AF-A6DHY8-F1
#
_entry.id   AF-A6DHY8-F1
#
_cell.length_a   1.000
_cell.length_b   1.000
_cell.length_c   1.000
_cell.angle_alpha   90.00
_cell.angle_beta   90.00
_cell.angle_gamma   90.00
#
_symmetry.space_group_name_H-M   'P 1'
#
loop_
_entity.id
_entity.type
_entity.pdbx_description
1 polymer ?
#
loop_
_entity_poly.entity_id
_entity_poly.type
_entity_poly.pdbx_seq_one_letter_code
_entity_poly.pdbx_strand_id
1 'polypeptide(L)'
;MAKKINTDKNLFQHSQQHGLRNFFISVIVVFVLGLAIFKMNDENTVSQDDELLVYCAAGIRMPIKEICQNYENETGVKVQIEYGSSGELESKIQQDAQFNKSRTDLYIPADNSFTDRTLAKKLSAEQLPLASFRLVLALKKDDPIKINSFDDLFKKNIKLAICNERAGAGKKTKDTLMPHELWDKLKANAKVIHSKVTECAASIKSSQDIRAGIIWDTTAKQFDLRIIDLEELNNSRAEISVNLISNNAKPSTALHLARYLSAPESAHIFEKYAFTPNSGDSWASQPALNLYCGGVNKNAVSKTIKEFEEREGVKISTSYAGCGTLVASIKADSLQGPDGFMTCDASYYDKVKNDFIAAKDVSSTEIVILVRKGNPKNIKALSDLQNEGIKFGTTNPKKSTLGYLSWKMLRELKIEEQAKQNAIVTTPTAHELLTAFSAHDKLDAALVYTANCALLNQEYELIPIQHPLATAIQNISINKKSKYPLLMGRLIRTLKSDKSRQRFLKAGFQWQGEL
;
A
#
# COMPACT_ATOMS: atom_id res chain seq x y z
N MET A 1 -76.56 -24.75 37.69
CA MET A 1 -75.77 -23.70 37.01
C MET A 1 -74.25 -23.90 37.19
N ALA A 2 -73.73 -25.14 37.13
CA ALA A 2 -72.32 -25.44 37.46
C ALA A 2 -71.59 -26.34 36.44
N LYS A 3 -72.17 -26.55 35.25
CA LYS A 3 -71.57 -27.40 34.18
C LYS A 3 -71.18 -26.63 32.91
N LYS A 4 -71.38 -25.30 32.88
CA LYS A 4 -71.06 -24.42 31.73
C LYS A 4 -69.82 -23.54 31.94
N ILE A 5 -69.24 -23.49 33.15
CA ILE A 5 -68.10 -22.61 33.47
C ILE A 5 -66.73 -23.32 33.29
N ASN A 6 -66.71 -24.66 33.21
CA ASN A 6 -65.46 -25.43 33.13
C ASN A 6 -64.97 -25.69 31.69
N THR A 7 -65.83 -25.48 30.68
CA THR A 7 -65.47 -25.68 29.27
C THR A 7 -64.76 -24.44 28.68
N ASP A 8 -65.13 -23.24 29.12
CA ASP A 8 -64.53 -21.98 28.63
C ASP A 8 -63.13 -21.72 29.20
N LYS A 9 -62.81 -22.18 30.42
CA LYS A 9 -61.45 -22.06 30.99
C LYS A 9 -60.42 -22.93 30.25
N ASN A 10 -60.80 -24.14 29.82
CA ASN A 10 -59.91 -25.02 29.06
C ASN A 10 -59.70 -24.51 27.63
N LEU A 11 -60.73 -23.92 26.99
CA LEU A 11 -60.60 -23.28 25.67
C LEU A 11 -59.71 -22.03 25.69
N PHE A 12 -59.76 -21.24 26.77
CA PHE A 12 -58.89 -20.06 26.94
C PHE A 12 -57.43 -20.42 27.24
N GLN A 13 -57.17 -21.46 28.06
CA GLN A 13 -55.80 -21.91 28.33
C GLN A 13 -55.15 -22.57 27.10
N HIS A 14 -55.90 -23.35 26.32
CA HIS A 14 -55.38 -23.93 25.09
C HIS A 14 -55.06 -22.87 24.03
N SER A 15 -55.90 -21.84 23.85
CA SER A 15 -55.66 -20.79 22.85
C SER A 15 -54.48 -19.88 23.22
N GLN A 16 -54.30 -19.56 24.51
CA GLN A 16 -53.15 -18.78 24.99
C GLN A 16 -51.83 -19.54 24.84
N GLN A 17 -51.82 -20.85 25.09
CA GLN A 17 -50.60 -21.66 24.95
C GLN A 17 -50.20 -21.84 23.48
N HIS A 18 -51.17 -21.95 22.55
CA HIS A 18 -50.91 -21.93 21.11
C HIS A 18 -50.46 -20.54 20.61
N GLY A 19 -51.04 -19.46 21.14
CA GLY A 19 -50.63 -18.09 20.81
C GLY A 19 -49.20 -17.77 21.24
N LEU A 20 -48.82 -18.17 22.46
CA LEU A 20 -47.45 -17.98 22.96
C LEU A 20 -46.45 -18.84 22.17
N ARG A 21 -46.79 -20.11 21.88
CA ARG A 21 -45.93 -21.00 21.10
C ARG A 21 -45.73 -20.50 19.67
N ASN A 22 -46.79 -20.01 19.02
CA ASN A 22 -46.69 -19.44 17.68
C ASN A 22 -45.95 -18.10 17.67
N PHE A 23 -46.04 -17.30 18.74
CA PHE A 23 -45.25 -16.08 18.91
C PHE A 23 -43.75 -16.40 19.04
N PHE A 24 -43.38 -17.36 19.88
CA PHE A 24 -41.97 -17.79 20.02
C PHE A 24 -41.41 -18.42 18.73
N ILE A 25 -42.20 -19.20 18.00
CA ILE A 25 -41.81 -19.76 16.69
C ILE A 25 -41.59 -18.63 15.67
N SER A 26 -42.48 -17.64 15.59
CA SER A 26 -42.31 -16.49 14.70
C SER A 26 -41.10 -15.63 15.03
N VAL A 27 -40.80 -15.41 16.32
CA VAL A 27 -39.60 -14.66 16.74
C VAL A 27 -38.32 -15.42 16.38
N ILE A 28 -38.29 -16.75 16.55
CA ILE A 28 -37.15 -17.58 16.16
C ILE A 28 -36.97 -17.59 14.64
N VAL A 29 -38.06 -17.68 13.87
CA VAL A 29 -37.99 -17.64 12.39
C VAL A 29 -37.50 -16.27 11.90
N VAL A 30 -37.95 -15.17 12.49
CA VAL A 30 -37.45 -13.82 12.16
C VAL A 30 -36.00 -13.63 12.58
N PHE A 31 -35.57 -14.22 13.70
CA PHE A 31 -34.18 -14.15 14.15
C PHE A 31 -33.25 -15.02 13.27
N VAL A 32 -33.70 -16.18 12.82
CA VAL A 32 -32.97 -17.05 11.88
C VAL A 32 -32.91 -16.43 10.48
N LEU A 33 -34.00 -15.82 9.99
CA LEU A 33 -34.01 -15.03 8.76
C LEU A 33 -33.14 -13.77 8.89
N GLY A 34 -33.17 -13.10 10.03
CA GLY A 34 -32.32 -11.95 10.33
C GLY A 34 -30.83 -12.32 10.36
N LEU A 35 -30.47 -13.47 10.95
CA LEU A 35 -29.12 -14.01 10.92
C LEU A 35 -28.70 -14.50 9.53
N ALA A 36 -29.62 -15.06 8.73
CA ALA A 36 -29.34 -15.45 7.34
C ALA A 36 -29.10 -14.21 6.45
N ILE A 37 -29.88 -13.15 6.64
CA ILE A 37 -29.69 -11.86 5.95
C ILE A 37 -28.41 -11.16 6.43
N PHE A 38 -28.06 -11.25 7.73
CA PHE A 38 -26.81 -10.71 8.25
C PHE A 38 -25.57 -11.49 7.78
N LYS A 39 -25.71 -12.80 7.54
CA LYS A 39 -24.64 -13.64 6.97
C LYS A 39 -24.49 -13.47 5.45
N MET A 40 -25.55 -13.08 4.74
CA MET A 40 -25.51 -12.74 3.31
C MET A 40 -24.99 -11.33 3.03
N ASN A 41 -24.79 -10.48 4.05
CA ASN A 41 -24.34 -9.10 3.89
C ASN A 41 -22.87 -8.87 4.25
N ASP A 42 -22.11 -9.95 4.49
CA ASP A 42 -20.69 -9.91 4.88
C ASP A 42 -19.78 -10.76 3.97
N GLU A 43 -20.24 -11.03 2.75
CA GLU A 43 -19.43 -11.53 1.66
C GLU A 43 -19.35 -10.45 0.58
N ASN A 44 -18.29 -9.64 0.62
CA ASN A 44 -17.79 -8.97 -0.59
C ASN A 44 -17.21 -10.05 -1.52
N THR A 45 -18.05 -10.95 -2.03
CA THR A 45 -17.73 -11.83 -3.14
C THR A 45 -17.70 -10.98 -4.40
N VAL A 46 -16.55 -10.97 -5.07
CA VAL A 46 -16.37 -10.43 -6.41
C VAL A 46 -17.52 -10.96 -7.29
N SER A 47 -18.26 -10.07 -7.95
CA SER A 47 -19.43 -10.47 -8.74
C SER A 47 -18.99 -11.39 -9.89
N GLN A 48 -19.74 -12.47 -10.11
CA GLN A 48 -19.42 -13.52 -11.09
C GLN A 48 -19.57 -13.04 -12.56
N ASP A 49 -20.00 -11.80 -12.79
CA ASP A 49 -20.24 -11.19 -14.10
C ASP A 49 -19.15 -10.19 -14.56
N ASP A 50 -18.09 -9.96 -13.78
CA ASP A 50 -17.06 -8.97 -14.10
C ASP A 50 -15.95 -9.52 -15.02
N GLU A 51 -16.17 -9.52 -16.33
CA GLU A 51 -15.16 -9.89 -17.34
C GLU A 51 -14.07 -8.80 -17.47
N LEU A 52 -12.84 -9.06 -17.02
CA LEU A 52 -11.68 -8.16 -17.14
C LEU A 52 -11.11 -8.13 -18.56
N LEU A 53 -10.72 -6.94 -19.05
CA LEU A 53 -9.93 -6.78 -20.28
C LEU A 53 -8.49 -6.40 -19.92
N VAL A 54 -7.52 -7.19 -20.42
CA VAL A 54 -6.09 -6.98 -20.20
C VAL A 54 -5.39 -6.69 -21.52
N TYR A 55 -4.69 -5.55 -21.59
CA TYR A 55 -3.79 -5.23 -22.69
C TYR A 55 -2.39 -5.75 -22.38
N CYS A 56 -1.92 -6.71 -23.17
CA CYS A 56 -0.67 -7.42 -22.89
C CYS A 56 0.30 -7.36 -24.07
N ALA A 57 1.56 -7.00 -23.79
CA ALA A 57 2.61 -7.08 -24.79
C ALA A 57 2.77 -8.53 -25.28
N ALA A 58 2.92 -8.71 -26.60
CA ALA A 58 2.99 -10.03 -27.21
C ALA A 58 4.16 -10.90 -26.66
N GLY A 59 5.26 -10.27 -26.25
CA GLY A 59 6.46 -10.97 -25.75
C GLY A 59 6.29 -11.71 -24.41
N ILE A 60 5.29 -11.32 -23.60
CA ILE A 60 4.99 -11.95 -22.30
C ILE A 60 3.68 -12.74 -22.34
N ARG A 61 3.13 -12.99 -23.53
CA ARG A 61 1.83 -13.63 -23.74
C ARG A 61 1.66 -14.96 -23.01
N MET A 62 2.65 -15.83 -23.10
CA MET A 62 2.55 -17.21 -22.62
C MET A 62 2.37 -17.29 -21.09
N PRO A 63 3.25 -16.68 -20.26
CA PRO A 63 3.05 -16.70 -18.81
C PRO A 63 1.75 -16.01 -18.40
N ILE A 64 1.41 -14.86 -19.00
CA ILE A 64 0.15 -14.15 -18.65
C ILE A 64 -1.07 -15.01 -18.97
N LYS A 65 -1.10 -15.69 -20.12
CA LYS A 65 -2.22 -16.58 -20.47
C LYS A 65 -2.39 -17.70 -19.45
N GLU A 66 -1.30 -18.35 -19.05
CA GLU A 66 -1.34 -19.46 -18.08
C GLU A 66 -1.77 -18.98 -16.69
N ILE A 67 -1.23 -17.87 -16.20
CA ILE A 67 -1.61 -17.31 -14.91
C ILE A 67 -3.09 -16.86 -14.92
N CYS A 68 -3.54 -16.19 -15.98
CA CYS A 68 -4.94 -15.80 -16.10
C CYS A 68 -5.87 -17.01 -16.15
N GLN A 69 -5.49 -18.10 -16.82
CA GLN A 69 -6.30 -19.32 -16.84
C GLN A 69 -6.41 -19.95 -15.43
N ASN A 70 -5.31 -19.97 -14.67
CA ASN A 70 -5.34 -20.43 -13.27
C ASN A 70 -6.25 -19.54 -12.41
N TYR A 71 -6.14 -18.23 -12.59
CA TYR A 71 -6.97 -17.24 -11.91
C TYR A 71 -8.47 -17.41 -12.23
N GLU A 72 -8.83 -17.59 -13.50
CA GLU A 72 -10.21 -17.84 -13.93
C GLU A 72 -10.77 -19.11 -13.30
N ASN A 73 -9.96 -20.18 -13.24
CA ASN A 73 -10.36 -21.46 -12.64
C ASN A 73 -10.56 -21.35 -11.12
N GLU A 74 -9.72 -20.56 -10.44
CA GLU A 74 -9.77 -20.38 -8.98
C GLU A 74 -10.88 -19.44 -8.53
N THR A 75 -11.14 -18.38 -9.31
CA THR A 75 -12.00 -17.26 -8.87
C THR A 75 -13.32 -17.14 -9.63
N GLY A 76 -13.42 -17.76 -10.80
CA GLY A 76 -14.58 -17.63 -11.71
C GLY A 76 -14.61 -16.33 -12.52
N VAL A 77 -13.79 -15.33 -12.19
CA VAL A 77 -13.70 -14.04 -12.89
C VAL A 77 -13.08 -14.23 -14.27
N LYS A 78 -13.78 -13.85 -15.34
CA LYS A 78 -13.29 -13.97 -16.73
C LYS A 78 -12.24 -12.93 -17.07
N VAL A 79 -11.27 -13.32 -17.90
CA VAL A 79 -10.16 -12.47 -18.34
C VAL A 79 -9.98 -12.56 -19.85
N GLN A 80 -10.41 -11.52 -20.56
CA GLN A 80 -10.05 -11.31 -21.95
C GLN A 80 -8.67 -10.65 -22.06
N ILE A 81 -7.86 -11.10 -23.01
CA ILE A 81 -6.52 -10.55 -23.23
C ILE A 81 -6.40 -10.11 -24.69
N GLU A 82 -6.15 -8.81 -24.89
CA GLU A 82 -5.76 -8.25 -26.18
C GLU A 82 -4.23 -8.15 -26.26
N TYR A 83 -3.65 -8.81 -27.25
CA TYR A 83 -2.21 -8.79 -27.47
C TYR A 83 -1.83 -7.78 -28.54
N GLY A 84 -0.79 -7.00 -28.28
CA GLY A 84 -0.27 -6.01 -29.23
C GLY A 84 1.14 -5.58 -28.90
N SER A 85 1.65 -4.60 -29.65
CA SER A 85 2.86 -3.89 -29.25
C SER A 85 2.54 -2.93 -28.11
N SER A 86 3.47 -2.75 -27.16
CA SER A 86 3.28 -1.83 -26.02
C SER A 86 2.86 -0.43 -26.47
N GLY A 87 3.50 0.12 -27.51
CA GLY A 87 3.17 1.46 -28.02
C GLY A 87 1.79 1.56 -28.66
N GLU A 88 1.31 0.51 -29.33
CA GLU A 88 -0.04 0.47 -29.89
C GLU A 88 -1.09 0.43 -28.78
N LEU A 89 -0.90 -0.45 -27.79
CA LEU A 89 -1.80 -0.60 -26.65
C LEU A 89 -1.83 0.67 -25.79
N GLU A 90 -0.67 1.30 -25.55
CA GLU A 90 -0.58 2.62 -24.90
C GLU A 90 -1.36 3.68 -25.67
N SER A 91 -1.27 3.68 -27.01
CA SER A 91 -2.01 4.64 -27.85
C SER A 91 -3.52 4.48 -27.70
N LYS A 92 -4.02 3.24 -27.61
CA LYS A 92 -5.44 2.95 -27.32
C LYS A 92 -5.86 3.46 -25.95
N ILE A 93 -5.06 3.21 -24.91
CA ILE A 93 -5.29 3.73 -23.55
C ILE A 93 -5.34 5.26 -23.56
N GLN A 94 -4.40 5.90 -24.26
CA GLN A 94 -4.33 7.35 -24.36
C GLN A 94 -5.55 7.94 -25.08
N GLN A 95 -6.04 7.29 -26.14
CA GLN A 95 -7.27 7.71 -26.83
C GLN A 95 -8.49 7.59 -25.92
N ASP A 96 -8.64 6.49 -25.18
CA ASP A 96 -9.75 6.30 -24.25
C ASP A 96 -9.77 7.37 -23.14
N ALA A 97 -8.59 7.69 -22.60
CA ALA A 97 -8.43 8.69 -21.55
C ALA A 97 -8.87 10.11 -21.98
N GLN A 98 -8.76 10.46 -23.28
CA GLN A 98 -9.26 11.74 -23.81
C GLN A 98 -10.78 11.89 -23.66
N PHE A 99 -11.50 10.77 -23.59
CA PHE A 99 -12.95 10.75 -23.38
C PHE A 99 -13.34 10.42 -21.94
N ASN A 100 -12.39 10.46 -21.00
CA ASN A 100 -12.56 10.04 -19.61
C ASN A 100 -13.14 8.61 -19.49
N LYS A 101 -12.71 7.72 -20.40
CA LYS A 101 -13.10 6.30 -20.44
C LYS A 101 -11.85 5.43 -20.25
N SER A 102 -12.09 4.17 -19.88
CA SER A 102 -11.10 3.10 -19.84
C SER A 102 -11.81 1.84 -20.34
N ARG A 103 -11.43 1.33 -21.52
CA ARG A 103 -11.94 0.04 -22.01
C ARG A 103 -11.17 -1.14 -21.43
N THR A 104 -9.89 -0.93 -21.17
CA THR A 104 -8.98 -1.93 -20.63
C THR A 104 -8.74 -1.69 -19.14
N ASP A 105 -8.67 -2.77 -18.38
CA ASP A 105 -8.52 -2.74 -16.93
C ASP A 105 -7.06 -2.72 -16.49
N LEU A 106 -6.27 -3.57 -17.14
CA LEU A 106 -4.86 -3.75 -16.85
C LEU A 106 -4.03 -3.62 -18.12
N TYR A 107 -2.85 -3.04 -17.97
CA TYR A 107 -1.86 -2.94 -19.02
C TYR A 107 -0.53 -3.57 -18.59
N ILE A 108 -0.04 -4.51 -19.39
CA ILE A 108 1.21 -5.24 -19.18
C ILE A 108 2.14 -4.94 -20.36
N PRO A 109 2.97 -3.89 -20.29
CA PRO A 109 3.93 -3.55 -21.33
C PRO A 109 5.09 -4.54 -21.42
N ALA A 110 5.86 -4.41 -22.50
CA ALA A 110 7.09 -5.18 -22.72
C ALA A 110 8.21 -4.83 -21.73
N ASP A 111 8.26 -3.58 -21.24
CA ASP A 111 9.27 -3.12 -20.29
C ASP A 111 8.83 -1.84 -19.56
N ASN A 112 9.62 -1.46 -18.55
CA ASN A 112 9.38 -0.32 -17.67
C ASN A 112 9.36 1.03 -18.37
N SER A 113 9.96 1.19 -19.56
CA SER A 113 9.92 2.48 -20.27
C SER A 113 8.49 2.87 -20.67
N PHE A 114 7.63 1.89 -20.97
CA PHE A 114 6.22 2.11 -21.26
C PHE A 114 5.40 2.30 -19.99
N THR A 115 5.74 1.58 -18.91
CA THR A 115 5.16 1.79 -17.57
C THR A 115 5.38 3.25 -17.15
N ASP A 116 6.62 3.72 -17.18
CA ASP A 116 7.01 5.08 -16.79
C ASP A 116 6.29 6.13 -17.64
N ARG A 117 6.16 5.89 -18.95
CA ARG A 117 5.38 6.76 -19.86
C ARG A 117 3.90 6.83 -19.48
N THR A 118 3.26 5.69 -19.20
CA THR A 118 1.84 5.69 -18.80
C THR A 118 1.62 6.40 -17.47
N LEU A 119 2.54 6.24 -16.52
CA LEU A 119 2.49 6.94 -15.23
C LEU A 119 2.69 8.44 -15.41
N ALA A 120 3.70 8.87 -16.17
CA ALA A 120 3.98 10.28 -16.45
C ALA A 120 2.79 10.98 -17.16
N LYS A 121 2.09 10.26 -18.02
CA LYS A 121 0.86 10.72 -18.69
C LYS A 121 -0.41 10.56 -17.84
N LYS A 122 -0.31 10.06 -16.61
CA LYS A 122 -1.44 9.75 -15.71
C LYS A 122 -2.46 8.77 -16.29
N LEU A 123 -2.03 7.91 -17.21
CA LEU A 123 -2.86 6.86 -17.84
C LEU A 123 -2.99 5.61 -16.96
N SER A 124 -2.05 5.40 -16.04
CA SER A 124 -2.09 4.32 -15.05
C SER A 124 -2.08 4.89 -13.62
N ALA A 125 -2.73 4.17 -12.71
CA ALA A 125 -2.92 4.57 -11.31
C ALA A 125 -2.07 3.74 -10.33
N GLU A 126 -1.79 2.47 -10.65
CA GLU A 126 -0.96 1.58 -9.84
C GLU A 126 -0.10 0.70 -10.73
N GLN A 127 1.01 0.21 -10.18
CA GLN A 127 1.89 -0.76 -10.82
C GLN A 127 2.32 -1.82 -9.82
N LEU A 128 2.30 -3.09 -10.24
CA LEU A 128 2.83 -4.22 -9.49
C LEU A 128 3.87 -4.97 -10.33
N PRO A 129 4.99 -5.42 -9.74
CA PRO A 129 6.05 -6.10 -10.47
C PRO A 129 5.59 -7.49 -10.90
N LEU A 130 6.06 -7.96 -12.06
CA LEU A 130 5.80 -9.33 -12.54
C LEU A 130 7.10 -10.09 -12.74
N ALA A 131 7.97 -9.54 -13.58
CA ALA A 131 9.16 -10.24 -14.07
C ALA A 131 10.20 -9.26 -14.59
N SER A 132 11.40 -9.77 -14.87
CA SER A 132 12.46 -9.07 -15.56
C SER A 132 13.24 -9.97 -16.51
N PHE A 133 13.95 -9.33 -17.42
CA PHE A 133 14.87 -9.95 -18.37
C PHE A 133 16.02 -8.97 -18.62
N ARG A 134 17.14 -9.45 -19.16
CA ARG A 134 18.33 -8.61 -19.39
C ARG A 134 19.14 -9.07 -20.59
N LEU A 135 20.04 -8.21 -21.06
CA LEU A 135 21.02 -8.61 -22.06
C LEU A 135 22.07 -9.52 -21.44
N VAL A 136 22.51 -10.49 -22.23
CA VAL A 136 23.60 -11.42 -21.93
C VAL A 136 24.47 -11.60 -23.16
N LEU A 137 25.70 -12.03 -22.93
CA LEU A 137 26.48 -12.66 -23.98
C LEU A 137 26.05 -14.14 -24.06
N ALA A 138 25.37 -14.50 -25.14
CA ALA A 138 24.95 -15.87 -25.39
C ALA A 138 25.97 -16.58 -26.29
N LEU A 139 26.31 -17.82 -25.95
CA LEU A 139 27.19 -18.71 -26.71
C LEU A 139 26.48 -20.02 -26.97
N LYS A 140 26.99 -20.81 -27.91
CA LYS A 140 26.60 -22.23 -28.00
C LYS A 140 26.86 -22.92 -26.66
N LYS A 141 25.96 -23.83 -26.29
CA LYS A 141 25.96 -24.54 -25.01
C LYS A 141 27.32 -25.16 -24.68
N ASP A 142 27.89 -25.86 -25.65
CA ASP A 142 29.12 -26.65 -25.49
C ASP A 142 30.38 -25.95 -26.01
N ASP A 143 30.32 -24.64 -26.24
CA ASP A 143 31.49 -23.90 -26.73
C ASP A 143 32.58 -23.79 -25.62
N PRO A 144 33.83 -24.26 -25.85
CA PRO A 144 34.87 -24.24 -24.82
C PRO A 144 35.48 -22.86 -24.55
N ILE A 145 35.15 -21.83 -25.34
CA ILE A 145 35.68 -20.48 -25.14
C ILE A 145 35.30 -19.96 -23.75
N LYS A 146 36.27 -19.37 -23.06
CA LYS A 146 36.05 -18.53 -21.88
C LYS A 146 36.14 -17.05 -22.27
N ILE A 147 35.15 -16.27 -21.85
CA ILE A 147 35.06 -14.82 -22.04
C ILE A 147 34.65 -14.22 -20.69
N ASN A 148 35.45 -13.29 -20.17
CA ASN A 148 35.12 -12.60 -18.92
C ASN A 148 34.85 -11.10 -19.11
N SER A 149 35.14 -10.55 -20.30
CA SER A 149 34.98 -9.13 -20.62
C SER A 149 34.76 -8.91 -22.12
N PHE A 150 34.33 -7.71 -22.50
CA PHE A 150 34.31 -7.32 -23.92
C PHE A 150 35.70 -7.28 -24.54
N ASP A 151 36.74 -6.90 -23.79
CA ASP A 151 38.13 -6.94 -24.24
C ASP A 151 38.60 -8.34 -24.63
N ASP A 152 38.24 -9.35 -23.83
CA ASP A 152 38.53 -10.76 -24.15
C ASP A 152 37.85 -11.17 -25.46
N LEU A 153 36.60 -10.75 -25.64
CA LEU A 153 35.79 -11.03 -26.81
C LEU A 153 36.38 -10.38 -28.08
N PHE A 154 36.90 -9.15 -27.99
CA PHE A 154 37.58 -8.49 -29.10
C PHE A 154 38.97 -9.10 -29.39
N LYS A 155 39.79 -9.35 -28.36
CA LYS A 155 41.13 -9.95 -28.53
C LYS A 155 41.09 -11.33 -29.17
N LYS A 156 40.06 -12.11 -28.87
CA LYS A 156 39.86 -13.46 -29.45
C LYS A 156 39.23 -13.42 -30.84
N ASN A 157 38.88 -12.24 -31.36
CA ASN A 157 38.24 -12.04 -32.66
C ASN A 157 37.01 -12.94 -32.86
N ILE A 158 36.15 -13.00 -31.84
CA ILE A 158 34.94 -13.83 -31.87
C ILE A 158 33.96 -13.23 -32.87
N LYS A 159 33.50 -14.05 -33.84
CA LYS A 159 32.46 -13.68 -34.80
C LYS A 159 31.10 -13.66 -34.10
N LEU A 160 30.50 -12.49 -34.03
CA LEU A 160 29.27 -12.24 -33.26
C LEU A 160 28.04 -12.07 -34.13
N ALA A 161 26.89 -12.46 -33.60
CA ALA A 161 25.60 -11.98 -34.06
C ALA A 161 25.08 -10.90 -33.10
N ILE A 162 24.57 -9.79 -33.65
CA ILE A 162 23.85 -8.76 -32.89
C ILE A 162 22.51 -8.45 -33.56
N CYS A 163 21.66 -7.72 -32.87
CA CYS A 163 20.43 -7.17 -33.47
C CYS A 163 20.65 -5.74 -33.94
N ASN A 164 19.94 -5.32 -34.99
CA ASN A 164 19.91 -3.92 -35.40
C ASN A 164 19.18 -3.05 -34.36
N GLU A 165 19.41 -1.73 -34.43
CA GLU A 165 18.92 -0.73 -33.47
C GLU A 165 17.39 -0.54 -33.50
N ARG A 166 16.68 -1.12 -34.49
CA ARG A 166 15.21 -1.12 -34.53
C ARG A 166 14.61 -2.26 -33.72
N ALA A 167 15.36 -3.34 -33.49
CA ALA A 167 14.94 -4.42 -32.60
C ALA A 167 15.15 -4.00 -31.14
N GLY A 168 14.24 -4.42 -30.24
CA GLY A 168 14.37 -4.11 -28.81
C GLY A 168 15.72 -4.51 -28.20
N ALA A 169 16.22 -5.72 -28.54
CA ALA A 169 17.53 -6.18 -28.08
C ALA A 169 18.69 -5.33 -28.63
N GLY A 170 18.62 -4.92 -29.89
CA GLY A 170 19.69 -4.12 -30.51
C GLY A 170 19.70 -2.68 -30.01
N LYS A 171 18.52 -2.06 -29.86
CA LYS A 171 18.37 -0.75 -29.21
C LYS A 171 18.94 -0.79 -27.80
N LYS A 172 18.51 -1.74 -26.96
CA LYS A 172 19.00 -1.84 -25.58
C LYS A 172 20.50 -2.14 -25.53
N THR A 173 21.03 -2.94 -26.46
CA THR A 173 22.48 -3.22 -26.54
C THR A 173 23.26 -1.94 -26.81
N LYS A 174 22.82 -1.13 -27.78
CA LYS A 174 23.42 0.18 -28.05
C LYS A 174 23.34 1.09 -26.82
N ASP A 175 22.14 1.28 -26.28
CA ASP A 175 21.93 2.18 -25.14
C ASP A 175 22.76 1.76 -23.91
N THR A 176 22.96 0.45 -23.71
CA THR A 176 23.77 -0.10 -22.62
C THR A 176 25.26 0.09 -22.86
N LEU A 177 25.76 -0.10 -24.09
CA LEU A 177 27.19 -0.11 -24.39
C LEU A 177 27.76 1.23 -24.85
N MET A 178 26.92 2.20 -25.22
CA MET A 178 27.33 3.55 -25.58
C MET A 178 28.10 4.27 -24.45
N PRO A 179 27.63 4.28 -23.18
CA PRO A 179 28.36 4.91 -22.08
C PRO A 179 29.74 4.28 -21.80
N HIS A 180 29.96 3.04 -22.25
CA HIS A 180 31.22 2.32 -22.10
C HIS A 180 32.13 2.44 -23.34
N GLU A 181 31.72 3.18 -24.37
CA GLU A 181 32.44 3.29 -25.66
C GLU A 181 32.66 1.93 -26.36
N LEU A 182 31.80 0.94 -26.07
CA LEU A 182 31.91 -0.43 -26.59
C LEU A 182 31.01 -0.68 -27.80
N TRP A 183 29.97 0.13 -28.02
CA TRP A 183 28.98 -0.10 -29.06
C TRP A 183 29.59 -0.14 -30.47
N ASP A 184 30.40 0.85 -30.85
CA ASP A 184 30.96 0.92 -32.20
C ASP A 184 31.96 -0.22 -32.45
N LYS A 185 32.76 -0.59 -31.43
CA LYS A 185 33.66 -1.76 -31.48
C LYS A 185 32.87 -3.06 -31.65
N LEU A 186 31.79 -3.24 -30.89
CA LEU A 186 30.92 -4.40 -31.00
C LEU A 186 30.27 -4.50 -32.39
N LYS A 187 29.76 -3.38 -32.90
CA LYS A 187 29.12 -3.32 -34.22
C LYS A 187 30.09 -3.60 -35.34
N ALA A 188 31.33 -3.11 -35.26
CA ALA A 188 32.39 -3.41 -36.22
C ALA A 188 32.83 -4.88 -36.17
N ASN A 189 32.82 -5.50 -34.99
CA ASN A 189 33.15 -6.91 -34.79
C ASN A 189 31.97 -7.88 -35.09
N ALA A 190 30.77 -7.35 -35.35
CA ALA A 190 29.61 -8.17 -35.67
C ALA A 190 29.74 -8.79 -37.06
N LYS A 191 29.66 -10.12 -37.13
CA LYS A 191 29.67 -10.85 -38.40
C LYS A 191 28.32 -10.77 -39.11
N VAL A 192 27.23 -10.76 -38.33
CA VAL A 192 25.86 -10.62 -38.82
C VAL A 192 25.05 -9.70 -37.92
N ILE A 193 24.13 -8.95 -38.52
CA ILE A 193 23.20 -8.07 -37.83
C ILE A 193 21.78 -8.48 -38.21
N HIS A 194 21.02 -9.01 -37.26
CA HIS A 194 19.66 -9.51 -37.49
C HIS A 194 18.59 -8.47 -37.16
N SER A 195 17.40 -8.67 -37.74
CA SER A 195 16.24 -7.82 -37.47
C SER A 195 15.43 -8.27 -36.25
N LYS A 196 15.58 -9.55 -35.86
CA LYS A 196 14.89 -10.15 -34.73
C LYS A 196 15.88 -10.87 -33.81
N VAL A 197 15.63 -10.82 -32.51
CA VAL A 197 16.46 -11.49 -31.50
C VAL A 197 16.45 -13.02 -31.65
N THR A 198 15.35 -13.59 -32.13
CA THR A 198 15.23 -15.03 -32.40
C THR A 198 16.09 -15.49 -33.58
N GLU A 199 16.27 -14.64 -34.61
CA GLU A 199 17.19 -14.91 -35.72
C GLU A 199 18.65 -14.87 -35.24
N CYS A 200 18.97 -13.91 -34.37
CA CYS A 200 20.27 -13.82 -33.70
C CYS A 200 20.57 -15.08 -32.87
N ALA A 201 19.61 -15.52 -32.05
CA ALA A 201 19.77 -16.75 -31.27
C ALA A 201 19.89 -18.01 -32.14
N ALA A 202 19.11 -18.10 -33.22
CA ALA A 202 19.18 -19.21 -34.17
C ALA A 202 20.55 -19.27 -34.88
N SER A 203 21.14 -18.12 -35.22
CA SER A 203 22.44 -18.06 -35.87
C SER A 203 23.59 -18.43 -34.92
N ILE A 204 23.53 -18.01 -33.66
CA ILE A 204 24.45 -18.47 -32.60
C ILE A 204 24.34 -19.99 -32.44
N LYS A 205 23.13 -20.54 -32.39
CA LYS A 205 22.91 -21.98 -32.19
C LYS A 205 23.45 -22.83 -33.34
N SER A 206 23.20 -22.40 -34.58
CA SER A 206 23.30 -23.28 -35.76
C SER A 206 24.54 -23.04 -36.63
N SER A 207 25.10 -21.82 -36.64
CA SER A 207 26.22 -21.47 -37.52
C SER A 207 27.54 -21.99 -36.96
N GLN A 208 28.39 -22.61 -37.77
CA GLN A 208 29.76 -22.95 -37.35
C GLN A 208 30.67 -21.73 -37.16
N ASP A 209 30.35 -20.62 -37.83
CA ASP A 209 31.13 -19.40 -37.79
C ASP A 209 30.72 -18.45 -36.66
N ILE A 210 29.42 -18.28 -36.43
CA ILE A 210 28.91 -17.37 -35.39
C ILE A 210 28.92 -18.13 -34.07
N ARG A 211 29.74 -17.65 -33.13
CA ARG A 211 29.97 -18.37 -31.86
C ARG A 211 29.29 -17.73 -30.66
N ALA A 212 29.00 -16.44 -30.77
CA ALA A 212 28.39 -15.69 -29.68
C ALA A 212 27.51 -14.56 -30.19
N GLY A 213 26.74 -13.93 -29.30
CA GLY A 213 25.99 -12.73 -29.61
C GLY A 213 25.35 -12.10 -28.38
N ILE A 214 24.94 -10.84 -28.51
CA ILE A 214 24.25 -10.11 -27.44
C ILE A 214 22.75 -10.21 -27.67
N ILE A 215 22.06 -10.93 -26.79
CA ILE A 215 20.61 -11.19 -26.84
C ILE A 215 20.00 -11.15 -25.44
N TRP A 216 18.67 -11.27 -25.36
CA TRP A 216 17.99 -11.43 -24.07
C TRP A 216 18.29 -12.78 -23.43
N ASP A 217 18.43 -12.80 -22.11
CA ASP A 217 18.59 -14.03 -21.33
C ASP A 217 17.42 -15.00 -21.52
N THR A 218 16.19 -14.47 -21.62
CA THR A 218 14.99 -15.23 -21.96
C THR A 218 15.13 -15.95 -23.30
N THR A 219 15.62 -15.27 -24.34
CA THR A 219 15.83 -15.86 -25.66
C THR A 219 16.98 -16.85 -25.64
N ALA A 220 18.07 -16.57 -24.92
CA ALA A 220 19.19 -17.51 -24.78
C ALA A 220 18.73 -18.84 -24.16
N LYS A 221 17.96 -18.79 -23.07
CA LYS A 221 17.37 -19.97 -22.41
C LYS A 221 16.42 -20.74 -23.34
N GLN A 222 15.55 -20.06 -24.07
CA GLN A 222 14.63 -20.69 -25.05
C GLN A 222 15.37 -21.45 -26.16
N PHE A 223 16.54 -20.97 -26.56
CA PHE A 223 17.38 -21.60 -27.58
C PHE A 223 18.39 -22.60 -26.99
N ASP A 224 18.39 -22.84 -25.67
CA ASP A 224 19.36 -23.68 -24.97
C ASP A 224 20.81 -23.21 -25.18
N LEU A 225 21.03 -21.90 -25.11
CA LEU A 225 22.33 -21.25 -25.24
C LEU A 225 22.98 -21.05 -23.87
N ARG A 226 24.32 -21.12 -23.84
CA ARG A 226 25.10 -20.79 -22.63
C ARG A 226 25.10 -19.28 -22.43
N ILE A 227 24.82 -18.85 -21.22
CA ILE A 227 24.81 -17.44 -20.82
C ILE A 227 26.14 -17.09 -20.14
N ILE A 228 26.76 -15.98 -20.56
CA ILE A 228 27.86 -15.34 -19.87
C ILE A 228 27.42 -13.95 -19.44
N ASP A 229 27.67 -13.65 -18.17
CA ASP A 229 27.43 -12.35 -17.56
C ASP A 229 28.66 -11.48 -17.71
N LEU A 230 28.44 -10.29 -18.28
CA LEU A 230 29.46 -9.26 -18.44
C LEU A 230 29.02 -8.03 -17.64
N GLU A 231 29.98 -7.42 -16.94
CA GLU A 231 29.71 -6.29 -16.03
C GLU A 231 29.04 -5.12 -16.76
N GLU A 232 29.48 -4.84 -17.99
CA GLU A 232 28.97 -3.76 -18.83
C GLU A 232 27.51 -3.99 -19.26
N LEU A 233 26.98 -5.20 -19.10
CA LEU A 233 25.58 -5.53 -19.37
C LEU A 233 24.70 -5.50 -18.11
N ASN A 234 25.24 -5.27 -16.91
CA ASN A 234 24.47 -5.33 -15.66
C ASN A 234 23.30 -4.32 -15.63
N ASN A 235 23.49 -3.15 -16.25
CA ASN A 235 22.47 -2.10 -16.32
C ASN A 235 21.43 -2.32 -17.45
N SER A 236 21.50 -3.45 -18.15
CA SER A 236 20.59 -3.76 -19.26
C SER A 236 19.24 -4.33 -18.83
N ARG A 237 19.01 -4.54 -17.53
CA ARG A 237 17.76 -5.12 -17.02
C ARG A 237 16.56 -4.29 -17.47
N ALA A 238 15.53 -5.00 -17.92
CA ALA A 238 14.23 -4.49 -18.25
C ALA A 238 13.20 -5.18 -17.34
N GLU A 239 12.29 -4.40 -16.76
CA GLU A 239 11.28 -4.88 -15.83
C GLU A 239 9.90 -4.85 -16.47
N ILE A 240 9.08 -5.85 -16.15
CA ILE A 240 7.70 -5.98 -16.58
C ILE A 240 6.81 -5.78 -15.35
N SER A 241 5.83 -4.89 -15.48
CA SER A 241 4.80 -4.66 -14.47
C SER A 241 3.41 -4.91 -15.04
N VAL A 242 2.46 -5.19 -14.16
CA VAL A 242 1.03 -5.03 -14.44
C VAL A 242 0.57 -3.68 -13.91
N ASN A 243 -0.12 -2.91 -14.75
CA ASN A 243 -0.50 -1.53 -14.45
C ASN A 243 -2.01 -1.39 -14.45
N LEU A 244 -2.58 -0.90 -13.34
CA LEU A 244 -3.99 -0.54 -13.26
C LEU A 244 -4.23 0.74 -14.06
N ILE A 245 -5.19 0.72 -14.98
CA ILE A 245 -5.54 1.90 -15.79
C ILE A 245 -6.27 2.95 -14.93
N SER A 246 -5.99 4.23 -15.18
CA SER A 246 -6.70 5.34 -14.55
C SER A 246 -8.18 5.35 -14.95
N ASN A 247 -9.05 5.86 -14.07
CA ASN A 247 -10.51 5.91 -14.29
C ASN A 247 -11.14 4.53 -14.57
N ASN A 248 -10.53 3.47 -14.04
CA ASN A 248 -11.07 2.12 -14.15
C ASN A 248 -12.41 1.98 -13.42
N ALA A 249 -13.38 1.30 -14.03
CA ALA A 249 -14.72 1.13 -13.48
C ALA A 249 -14.82 0.05 -12.38
N LYS A 250 -13.84 -0.86 -12.31
CA LYS A 250 -13.80 -2.03 -11.41
C LYS A 250 -12.41 -2.23 -10.79
N PRO A 251 -11.87 -1.21 -10.10
CA PRO A 251 -10.48 -1.23 -9.63
C PRO A 251 -10.21 -2.39 -8.68
N SER A 252 -11.18 -2.80 -7.86
CA SER A 252 -11.02 -3.90 -6.90
C SER A 252 -10.77 -5.23 -7.60
N THR A 253 -11.57 -5.57 -8.62
CA THR A 253 -11.42 -6.80 -9.42
C THR A 253 -10.13 -6.77 -10.25
N ALA A 254 -9.78 -5.63 -10.84
CA ALA A 254 -8.53 -5.47 -11.58
C ALA A 254 -7.29 -5.62 -10.66
N LEU A 255 -7.31 -5.02 -9.47
CA LEU A 255 -6.24 -5.15 -8.48
C LEU A 255 -6.15 -6.57 -7.91
N HIS A 256 -7.26 -7.29 -7.80
CA HIS A 256 -7.28 -8.70 -7.42
C HIS A 256 -6.48 -9.55 -8.42
N LEU A 257 -6.75 -9.43 -9.73
CA LEU A 257 -5.95 -10.10 -10.77
C LEU A 257 -4.49 -9.59 -10.78
N ALA A 258 -4.26 -8.28 -10.65
CA ALA A 258 -2.90 -7.73 -10.63
C ALA A 258 -2.05 -8.31 -9.47
N ARG A 259 -2.65 -8.48 -8.29
CA ARG A 259 -2.00 -9.15 -7.15
C ARG A 259 -1.75 -10.63 -7.43
N TYR A 260 -2.69 -11.34 -8.06
CA TYR A 260 -2.50 -12.74 -8.45
C TYR A 260 -1.33 -12.93 -9.42
N LEU A 261 -1.25 -12.06 -10.44
CA LEU A 261 -0.16 -12.05 -11.42
C LEU A 261 1.19 -11.76 -10.77
N SER A 262 1.22 -10.83 -9.81
CA SER A 262 2.45 -10.38 -9.13
C SER A 262 2.91 -11.32 -8.01
N ALA A 263 2.03 -12.20 -7.52
CA ALA A 263 2.29 -12.98 -6.33
C ALA A 263 3.50 -13.94 -6.47
N PRO A 264 4.29 -14.16 -5.40
CA PRO A 264 5.35 -15.18 -5.38
C PRO A 264 4.87 -16.57 -5.83
N GLU A 265 3.61 -16.91 -5.55
CA GLU A 265 2.98 -18.16 -5.94
C GLU A 265 2.90 -18.33 -7.46
N SER A 266 2.80 -17.23 -8.22
CA SER A 266 2.81 -17.22 -9.69
C SER A 266 4.21 -17.20 -10.30
N ALA A 267 5.27 -17.03 -9.49
CA ALA A 267 6.64 -16.83 -9.96
C ALA A 267 7.16 -17.98 -10.85
N HIS A 268 6.84 -19.22 -10.49
CA HIS A 268 7.28 -20.42 -11.20
C HIS A 268 6.82 -20.46 -12.68
N ILE A 269 5.69 -19.81 -13.01
CA ILE A 269 5.18 -19.73 -14.39
C ILE A 269 6.06 -18.78 -15.22
N PHE A 270 6.54 -17.66 -14.64
CA PHE A 270 7.50 -16.80 -15.32
C PHE A 270 8.82 -17.51 -15.59
N GLU A 271 9.32 -18.29 -14.62
CA GLU A 271 10.54 -19.09 -14.74
C GLU A 271 10.43 -20.16 -15.84
N LYS A 272 9.28 -20.86 -15.91
CA LYS A 272 8.96 -21.82 -16.98
C LYS A 272 9.09 -21.20 -18.37
N TYR A 273 8.80 -19.91 -18.52
CA TYR A 273 8.95 -19.14 -19.76
C TYR A 273 10.24 -18.32 -19.84
N ALA A 274 11.25 -18.70 -19.05
CA ALA A 274 12.61 -18.17 -19.03
C ALA A 274 12.80 -16.74 -18.49
N PHE A 275 11.74 -16.11 -17.97
CA PHE A 275 11.82 -14.82 -17.30
C PHE A 275 12.36 -14.97 -15.87
N THR A 276 12.96 -13.91 -15.34
CA THR A 276 13.30 -13.82 -13.92
C THR A 276 12.10 -13.24 -13.18
N PRO A 277 11.44 -13.94 -12.26
CA PRO A 277 10.28 -13.39 -11.56
C PRO A 277 10.69 -12.21 -10.66
N ASN A 278 9.85 -11.17 -10.64
CA ASN A 278 9.92 -10.07 -9.69
C ASN A 278 8.61 -10.06 -8.91
N SER A 279 8.59 -10.71 -7.75
CA SER A 279 7.35 -10.94 -7.02
C SER A 279 6.94 -9.74 -6.17
N GLY A 280 5.63 -9.54 -6.04
CA GLY A 280 5.00 -8.62 -5.11
C GLY A 280 4.65 -9.28 -3.78
N ASP A 281 3.53 -8.88 -3.22
CA ASP A 281 3.01 -9.41 -1.95
C ASP A 281 2.50 -10.85 -2.11
N SER A 282 2.46 -11.61 -1.01
CA SER A 282 1.89 -12.97 -1.00
C SER A 282 0.43 -13.01 -1.47
N TRP A 283 0.05 -14.06 -2.20
CA TRP A 283 -1.33 -14.22 -2.65
C TRP A 283 -2.31 -14.42 -1.49
N ALA A 284 -3.41 -13.68 -1.53
CA ALA A 284 -4.63 -13.94 -0.79
C ALA A 284 -5.78 -13.30 -1.58
N SER A 285 -6.92 -13.98 -1.69
CA SER A 285 -8.08 -13.41 -2.39
C SER A 285 -8.49 -12.07 -1.75
N GLN A 286 -8.67 -12.03 -0.43
CA GLN A 286 -8.90 -10.81 0.34
C GLN A 286 -7.76 -10.61 1.36
N PRO A 287 -6.66 -9.91 1.00
CA PRO A 287 -5.58 -9.66 1.94
C PRO A 287 -6.04 -8.71 3.04
N ALA A 288 -5.46 -8.86 4.23
CA ALA A 288 -5.78 -8.06 5.40
C ALA A 288 -4.52 -7.39 5.96
N LEU A 289 -4.58 -6.07 6.14
CA LEU A 289 -3.54 -5.31 6.83
C LEU A 289 -3.94 -5.06 8.28
N ASN A 290 -2.97 -5.19 9.19
CA ASN A 290 -3.07 -4.73 10.57
C ASN A 290 -2.34 -3.38 10.72
N LEU A 291 -3.09 -2.29 10.91
CA LEU A 291 -2.54 -0.95 11.08
C LEU A 291 -2.64 -0.50 12.54
N TYR A 292 -1.50 -0.25 13.19
CA TYR A 292 -1.47 0.44 14.47
C TYR A 292 -1.41 1.94 14.24
N CYS A 293 -2.39 2.68 14.76
CA CYS A 293 -2.53 4.09 14.45
C CYS A 293 -2.70 4.91 15.74
N GLY A 294 -1.82 5.90 15.93
CA GLY A 294 -1.93 6.85 17.02
C GLY A 294 -3.31 7.51 17.05
N GLY A 295 -3.99 7.47 18.19
CA GLY A 295 -5.41 7.85 18.29
C GLY A 295 -5.74 9.27 17.81
N VAL A 296 -4.77 10.20 17.86
CA VAL A 296 -4.93 11.58 17.35
C VAL A 296 -5.28 11.60 15.85
N ASN A 297 -4.77 10.63 15.08
CA ASN A 297 -4.92 10.57 13.62
C ASN A 297 -6.31 10.11 13.16
N LYS A 298 -7.09 9.48 14.03
CA LYS A 298 -8.31 8.73 13.67
C LYS A 298 -9.22 9.52 12.73
N ASN A 299 -9.59 10.73 13.11
CA ASN A 299 -10.52 11.56 12.35
C ASN A 299 -9.98 11.96 10.96
N ALA A 300 -8.66 12.11 10.81
CA ALA A 300 -8.04 12.46 9.54
C ALA A 300 -7.94 11.26 8.58
N VAL A 301 -7.72 10.05 9.11
CA VAL A 301 -7.38 8.87 8.29
C VAL A 301 -8.55 7.94 8.01
N SER A 302 -9.56 7.83 8.89
CA SER A 302 -10.57 6.76 8.80
C SER A 302 -11.32 6.74 7.47
N LYS A 303 -11.68 7.91 6.92
CA LYS A 303 -12.35 7.95 5.60
C LYS A 303 -11.42 7.56 4.45
N THR A 304 -10.14 7.92 4.55
CA THR A 304 -9.13 7.54 3.53
C THR A 304 -8.87 6.05 3.54
N ILE A 305 -8.76 5.45 4.73
CA ILE A 305 -8.61 4.01 4.89
C ILE A 305 -9.82 3.28 4.31
N LYS A 306 -11.05 3.69 4.64
CA LYS A 306 -12.27 3.06 4.14
C LYS A 306 -12.37 3.09 2.61
N GLU A 307 -12.14 4.25 2.00
CA GLU A 307 -12.16 4.38 0.54
C GLU A 307 -11.05 3.56 -0.14
N PHE A 308 -9.91 3.38 0.55
CA PHE A 308 -8.83 2.52 0.07
C PHE A 308 -9.22 1.03 0.15
N GLU A 309 -9.83 0.58 1.26
CA GLU A 309 -10.36 -0.78 1.40
C GLU A 309 -11.33 -1.13 0.28
N GLU A 310 -12.29 -0.24 0.01
CA GLU A 310 -13.29 -0.39 -1.05
C GLU A 310 -12.62 -0.50 -2.43
N ARG A 311 -11.70 0.44 -2.76
CA ARG A 311 -11.00 0.47 -4.05
C ARG A 311 -10.13 -0.78 -4.27
N GLU A 312 -9.43 -1.24 -3.25
CA GLU A 312 -8.45 -2.32 -3.39
C GLU A 312 -9.09 -3.71 -3.21
N GLY A 313 -10.31 -3.78 -2.66
CA GLY A 313 -10.98 -5.04 -2.33
C GLY A 313 -10.29 -5.78 -1.19
N VAL A 314 -9.81 -5.05 -0.18
CA VAL A 314 -8.99 -5.57 0.94
C VAL A 314 -9.62 -5.24 2.28
N LYS A 315 -9.08 -5.82 3.37
CA LYS A 315 -9.45 -5.48 4.74
C LYS A 315 -8.31 -4.74 5.44
N ILE A 316 -8.62 -3.72 6.22
CA ILE A 316 -7.66 -3.00 7.06
C ILE A 316 -8.19 -2.95 8.50
N SER A 317 -7.64 -3.80 9.35
CA SER A 317 -7.91 -3.76 10.79
C SER A 317 -7.06 -2.67 11.43
N THR A 318 -7.70 -1.58 11.87
CA THR A 318 -6.99 -0.45 12.48
C THR A 318 -7.17 -0.39 14.00
N SER A 319 -6.06 -0.48 14.74
CA SER A 319 -6.03 -0.32 16.20
C SER A 319 -5.66 1.10 16.57
N TYR A 320 -6.64 1.87 17.07
CA TYR A 320 -6.43 3.23 17.56
C TYR A 320 -6.12 3.25 19.05
N ALA A 321 -4.95 3.74 19.44
CA ALA A 321 -4.58 3.93 20.85
C ALA A 321 -3.49 5.00 21.02
N GLY A 322 -3.12 5.30 22.27
CA GLY A 322 -1.93 6.10 22.56
C GLY A 322 -0.66 5.37 22.13
N CYS A 323 0.33 6.09 21.58
CA CYS A 323 1.53 5.43 21.04
C CYS A 323 2.39 4.73 22.11
N GLY A 324 2.25 5.07 23.40
CA GLY A 324 2.86 4.28 24.47
C GLY A 324 2.32 2.85 24.51
N THR A 325 1.00 2.70 24.44
CA THR A 325 0.31 1.40 24.38
C THR A 325 0.64 0.65 23.09
N LEU A 326 0.63 1.33 21.94
CA LEU A 326 0.94 0.70 20.65
C LEU A 326 2.40 0.21 20.60
N VAL A 327 3.36 1.02 21.04
CA VAL A 327 4.78 0.61 21.13
C VAL A 327 4.96 -0.57 22.10
N ALA A 328 4.29 -0.56 23.25
CA ALA A 328 4.33 -1.69 24.17
C ALA A 328 3.79 -2.97 23.51
N SER A 329 2.71 -2.86 22.73
CA SER A 329 2.12 -3.99 22.00
C SER A 329 3.05 -4.52 20.90
N ILE A 330 3.69 -3.62 20.12
CA ILE A 330 4.68 -3.99 19.10
C ILE A 330 5.86 -4.74 19.74
N LYS A 331 6.34 -4.29 20.90
CA LYS A 331 7.46 -4.94 21.60
C LYS A 331 7.08 -6.29 22.21
N ALA A 332 5.83 -6.46 22.62
CA ALA A 332 5.32 -7.71 23.19
C ALA A 332 5.10 -8.79 22.12
N ASP A 333 4.66 -8.40 20.92
CA ASP A 333 4.44 -9.30 19.79
C ASP A 333 5.50 -9.08 18.70
N SER A 334 6.71 -9.57 18.96
CA SER A 334 7.84 -9.45 18.04
C SER A 334 7.77 -10.40 16.84
N LEU A 335 6.84 -11.36 16.84
CA LEU A 335 6.70 -12.38 15.79
C LEU A 335 5.72 -11.94 14.71
N GLN A 336 4.60 -11.31 15.06
CA GLN A 336 3.55 -10.97 14.10
C GLN A 336 3.45 -9.45 13.91
N GLY A 337 3.25 -8.67 14.99
CA GLY A 337 3.23 -7.21 14.95
C GLY A 337 2.21 -6.62 13.95
N PRO A 338 2.11 -5.28 13.83
CA PRO A 338 1.31 -4.67 12.79
C PRO A 338 2.07 -4.64 11.46
N ASP A 339 1.36 -4.65 10.32
CA ASP A 339 1.94 -4.40 9.00
C ASP A 339 2.41 -2.96 8.85
N GLY A 340 1.71 -2.02 9.49
CA GLY A 340 2.03 -0.60 9.48
C GLY A 340 1.86 0.06 10.84
N PHE A 341 2.66 1.09 11.09
CA PHE A 341 2.56 1.90 12.31
C PHE A 341 2.56 3.39 11.96
N MET A 342 1.48 4.08 12.33
CA MET A 342 1.35 5.54 12.24
C MET A 342 1.40 6.15 13.63
N THR A 343 2.36 7.03 13.89
CA THR A 343 2.62 7.60 15.21
C THR A 343 1.72 8.79 15.55
N CYS A 344 1.65 9.14 16.84
CA CYS A 344 1.18 10.43 17.33
C CYS A 344 2.30 11.47 17.30
N ASP A 345 3.55 11.03 17.43
CA ASP A 345 4.77 11.83 17.34
C ASP A 345 5.93 10.95 16.88
N ALA A 346 6.83 11.51 16.07
CA ALA A 346 7.97 10.82 15.46
C ALA A 346 8.89 10.14 16.50
N SER A 347 9.01 10.70 17.71
CA SER A 347 9.84 10.10 18.78
C SER A 347 9.38 8.69 19.22
N TYR A 348 8.15 8.28 18.90
CA TYR A 348 7.67 6.92 19.17
C TYR A 348 8.08 5.91 18.10
N TYR A 349 8.31 6.35 16.87
CA TYR A 349 8.90 5.49 15.84
C TYR A 349 10.32 5.07 16.24
N ASP A 350 11.12 5.98 16.81
CA ASP A 350 12.48 5.67 17.27
C ASP A 350 12.57 4.50 18.25
N LYS A 351 11.49 4.25 19.01
CA LYS A 351 11.41 3.17 19.99
C LYS A 351 11.22 1.78 19.37
N VAL A 352 10.84 1.72 18.09
CA VAL A 352 10.53 0.49 17.34
C VAL A 352 11.18 0.44 15.96
N LYS A 353 11.98 1.45 15.57
CA LYS A 353 12.54 1.62 14.21
C LYS A 353 13.31 0.41 13.66
N ASN A 354 13.80 -0.49 14.51
CA ASN A 354 14.51 -1.69 14.07
C ASN A 354 13.58 -2.65 13.32
N ASP A 355 12.30 -2.70 13.68
CA ASP A 355 11.29 -3.58 13.06
C ASP A 355 10.66 -2.98 11.80
N PHE A 356 10.92 -1.70 11.51
CA PHE A 356 10.26 -0.94 10.45
C PHE A 356 11.27 -0.40 9.44
N ILE A 357 10.80 -0.14 8.20
CA ILE A 357 11.58 0.65 7.23
C ILE A 357 11.57 2.14 7.64
N ALA A 358 12.31 2.98 6.92
CA ALA A 358 12.29 4.42 7.18
C ALA A 358 10.86 4.99 7.15
N ALA A 359 10.48 5.69 8.21
CA ALA A 359 9.17 6.33 8.32
C ALA A 359 9.06 7.53 7.36
N LYS A 360 7.83 7.82 6.95
CA LYS A 360 7.47 8.98 6.15
C LYS A 360 6.59 9.91 6.97
N ASP A 361 6.95 11.17 7.03
CA ASP A 361 6.12 12.19 7.67
C ASP A 361 4.85 12.45 6.84
N VAL A 362 3.74 12.68 7.54
CA VAL A 362 2.42 12.89 6.94
C VAL A 362 1.85 14.24 7.37
N SER A 363 1.84 14.49 8.68
CA SER A 363 1.25 15.69 9.27
C SER A 363 1.97 16.13 10.53
N SER A 364 1.62 17.30 11.03
CA SER A 364 1.94 17.74 12.38
C SER A 364 0.72 18.34 13.07
N THR A 365 0.74 18.38 14.39
CA THR A 365 -0.23 19.12 15.19
C THR A 365 0.45 19.70 16.43
N GLU A 366 -0.08 20.79 16.93
CA GLU A 366 0.49 21.52 18.05
C GLU A 366 -0.23 21.16 19.35
N ILE A 367 0.52 21.08 20.44
CA ILE A 367 0.00 21.06 21.80
C ILE A 367 -0.32 22.50 22.17
N VAL A 368 -1.53 22.72 22.65
CA VAL A 368 -2.07 24.03 23.04
C VAL A 368 -2.70 23.94 24.42
N ILE A 369 -2.88 25.09 25.06
CA ILE A 369 -3.68 25.20 26.28
C ILE A 369 -5.11 25.56 25.85
N LEU A 370 -6.04 24.64 26.00
CA LEU A 370 -7.47 24.88 25.84
C LEU A 370 -8.00 25.56 27.10
N VAL A 371 -8.66 26.70 26.94
CA VAL A 371 -9.36 27.43 28.01
C VAL A 371 -10.79 27.75 27.58
N ARG A 372 -11.64 28.10 28.54
CA ARG A 372 -13.00 28.60 28.25
C ARG A 372 -12.94 29.98 27.60
N LYS A 373 -13.95 30.31 26.80
CA LYS A 373 -14.13 31.64 26.19
C LYS A 373 -13.99 32.76 27.23
N GLY A 374 -13.29 33.80 26.86
CA GLY A 374 -12.92 34.92 27.72
C GLY A 374 -11.72 34.65 28.63
N ASN A 375 -11.17 33.43 28.63
CA ASN A 375 -10.01 33.02 29.42
C ASN A 375 -10.06 33.55 30.87
N PRO A 376 -11.02 33.08 31.69
CA PRO A 376 -11.36 33.69 32.99
C PRO A 376 -10.21 33.69 34.01
N LYS A 377 -9.21 32.83 33.80
CA LYS A 377 -7.99 32.74 34.64
C LYS A 377 -6.79 33.47 34.04
N ASN A 378 -6.96 34.15 32.91
CA ASN A 378 -5.92 34.91 32.22
C ASN A 378 -4.64 34.08 31.95
N ILE A 379 -4.81 32.82 31.55
CA ILE A 379 -3.71 31.88 31.26
C ILE A 379 -3.12 32.25 29.89
N LYS A 380 -1.81 32.55 29.83
CA LYS A 380 -1.12 33.02 28.62
C LYS A 380 0.02 32.11 28.20
N ALA A 381 0.57 31.31 29.12
CA ALA A 381 1.68 30.42 28.85
C ALA A 381 1.65 29.16 29.74
N LEU A 382 2.49 28.18 29.40
CA LEU A 382 2.66 26.96 30.22
C LEU A 382 3.07 27.27 31.67
N SER A 383 3.86 28.33 31.88
CA SER A 383 4.29 28.78 33.20
C SER A 383 3.12 29.16 34.12
N ASP A 384 1.98 29.58 33.57
CA ASP A 384 0.83 29.99 34.37
C ASP A 384 0.12 28.79 35.01
N LEU A 385 0.33 27.58 34.48
CA LEU A 385 -0.25 26.35 35.03
C LEU A 385 0.31 26.01 36.43
N GLN A 386 1.40 26.63 36.85
CA GLN A 386 1.97 26.47 38.19
C GLN A 386 1.33 27.39 39.24
N ASN A 387 0.60 28.42 38.79
CA ASN A 387 0.06 29.46 39.68
C ASN A 387 -1.01 28.87 40.61
N GLU A 388 -1.05 29.36 41.84
CA GLU A 388 -2.03 28.93 42.82
C GLU A 388 -3.46 29.20 42.32
N GLY A 389 -4.36 28.23 42.53
CA GLY A 389 -5.76 28.34 42.14
C GLY A 389 -6.07 28.04 40.67
N ILE A 390 -5.08 27.61 39.89
CA ILE A 390 -5.28 27.03 38.55
C ILE A 390 -5.49 25.52 38.66
N LYS A 391 -6.52 25.01 37.99
CA LYS A 391 -6.82 23.58 37.87
C LYS A 391 -6.77 23.20 36.40
N PHE A 392 -5.84 22.33 36.02
CA PHE A 392 -5.73 21.89 34.63
C PHE A 392 -5.75 20.36 34.48
N GLY A 393 -6.05 19.92 33.26
CA GLY A 393 -6.01 18.52 32.88
C GLY A 393 -5.01 18.24 31.77
N THR A 394 -4.46 17.03 31.76
CA THR A 394 -3.62 16.52 30.66
C THR A 394 -3.83 15.00 30.52
N THR A 395 -3.01 14.33 29.71
CA THR A 395 -3.08 12.87 29.53
C THR A 395 -1.94 12.14 30.22
N ASN A 396 -2.12 10.84 30.44
CA ASN A 396 -1.16 10.01 31.16
C ASN A 396 0.18 9.89 30.40
N PRO A 397 1.33 10.28 30.98
CA PRO A 397 2.62 10.31 30.28
C PRO A 397 3.19 8.94 29.90
N LYS A 398 2.70 7.85 30.49
CA LYS A 398 3.10 6.48 30.12
C LYS A 398 2.28 5.94 28.94
N LYS A 399 1.01 6.34 28.83
CA LYS A 399 0.08 5.83 27.81
C LYS A 399 -0.02 6.73 26.58
N SER A 400 0.07 8.04 26.77
CA SER A 400 -0.20 9.06 25.76
C SER A 400 1.03 9.88 25.41
N THR A 401 1.25 10.08 24.11
CA THR A 401 2.27 10.99 23.58
C THR A 401 2.05 12.43 24.03
N LEU A 402 0.79 12.89 24.01
CA LEU A 402 0.42 14.22 24.50
C LEU A 402 0.88 14.40 25.94
N GLY A 403 0.58 13.43 26.80
CA GLY A 403 0.96 13.45 28.21
C GLY A 403 2.48 13.46 28.37
N TYR A 404 3.18 12.58 27.64
CA TYR A 404 4.64 12.52 27.68
C TYR A 404 5.27 13.86 27.30
N LEU A 405 4.82 14.48 26.20
CA LEU A 405 5.33 15.77 25.73
C LEU A 405 4.94 16.91 26.67
N SER A 406 3.68 16.99 27.12
CA SER A 406 3.22 17.98 28.11
C SER A 406 4.08 17.97 29.37
N TRP A 407 4.27 16.80 29.99
CA TRP A 407 5.10 16.67 31.19
C TRP A 407 6.59 16.88 30.92
N LYS A 408 7.09 16.58 29.71
CA LYS A 408 8.46 16.90 29.32
C LYS A 408 8.67 18.42 29.20
N MET A 409 7.72 19.17 28.63
CA MET A 409 7.78 20.64 28.57
C MET A 409 7.75 21.27 29.97
N LEU A 410 6.86 20.81 30.85
CA LEU A 410 6.81 21.31 32.24
C LEU A 410 8.12 21.05 33.00
N ARG A 411 8.81 19.94 32.71
CA ARG A 411 10.14 19.64 33.26
C ARG A 411 11.24 20.54 32.72
N GLU A 412 11.26 20.77 31.41
CA GLU A 412 12.25 21.66 30.77
C GLU A 412 12.09 23.11 31.25
N LEU A 413 10.86 23.52 31.58
CA LEU A 413 10.55 24.80 32.22
C LEU A 413 10.80 24.84 33.73
N LYS A 414 11.14 23.71 34.36
CA LYS A 414 11.38 23.57 35.81
C LYS A 414 10.15 23.90 36.68
N ILE A 415 8.95 23.67 36.18
CA ILE A 415 7.68 23.95 36.89
C ILE A 415 6.87 22.68 37.19
N GLU A 416 7.42 21.49 36.92
CA GLU A 416 6.71 20.22 37.04
C GLU A 416 6.12 20.00 38.45
N GLU A 417 6.90 20.25 39.50
CA GLU A 417 6.48 19.95 40.88
C GLU A 417 5.29 20.80 41.33
N GLN A 418 5.29 22.08 40.98
CA GLN A 418 4.16 22.98 41.23
C GLN A 418 2.96 22.61 40.32
N ALA A 419 3.21 22.38 39.03
CA ALA A 419 2.16 22.00 38.09
C ALA A 419 1.47 20.68 38.46
N LYS A 420 2.18 19.71 39.07
CA LYS A 420 1.58 18.46 39.58
C LYS A 420 0.48 18.71 40.61
N GLN A 421 0.62 19.74 41.44
CA GLN A 421 -0.40 20.08 42.45
C GLN A 421 -1.68 20.61 41.79
N ASN A 422 -1.55 21.22 40.62
CA ASN A 422 -2.63 21.83 39.85
C ASN A 422 -3.27 20.89 38.80
N ALA A 423 -2.60 19.78 38.48
CA ALA A 423 -3.04 18.79 37.49
C ALA A 423 -4.10 17.82 38.06
N ILE A 424 -5.35 18.27 38.18
CA ILE A 424 -6.40 17.52 38.89
C ILE A 424 -7.10 16.44 38.03
N VAL A 425 -6.88 16.43 36.72
CA VAL A 425 -7.43 15.41 35.81
C VAL A 425 -6.33 14.87 34.89
N THR A 426 -6.16 13.54 34.89
CA THR A 426 -5.25 12.85 33.96
C THR A 426 -5.96 11.68 33.30
N THR A 427 -6.18 11.74 31.99
CA THR A 427 -6.88 10.69 31.23
C THR A 427 -5.92 9.87 30.35
N PRO A 428 -6.31 8.64 29.95
CA PRO A 428 -5.59 7.86 28.94
C PRO A 428 -5.48 8.52 27.56
N THR A 429 -6.50 9.28 27.12
CA THR A 429 -6.57 9.86 25.78
C THR A 429 -7.02 11.33 25.79
N ALA A 430 -6.63 12.09 24.76
CA ALA A 430 -7.06 13.48 24.60
C ALA A 430 -8.58 13.62 24.42
N HIS A 431 -9.22 12.62 23.80
CA HIS A 431 -10.67 12.60 23.63
C HIS A 431 -11.40 12.54 24.99
N GLU A 432 -11.00 11.61 25.85
CA GLU A 432 -11.54 11.52 27.22
C GLU A 432 -11.28 12.79 28.03
N LEU A 433 -10.12 13.43 27.83
CA LEU A 433 -9.80 14.71 28.49
C LEU A 433 -10.77 15.81 28.04
N LEU A 434 -11.04 15.92 26.75
CA LEU A 434 -11.99 16.89 26.21
C LEU A 434 -13.41 16.64 26.71
N THR A 435 -13.85 15.38 26.76
CA THR A 435 -15.15 15.03 27.34
C THR A 435 -15.24 15.47 28.80
N ALA A 436 -14.21 15.21 29.60
CA ALA A 436 -14.16 15.66 31.00
C ALA A 436 -14.12 17.19 31.14
N PHE A 437 -13.40 17.87 30.25
CA PHE A 437 -13.30 19.34 30.24
C PHE A 437 -14.64 20.00 29.89
N SER A 438 -15.36 19.47 28.90
CA SER A 438 -16.67 20.00 28.47
C SER A 438 -17.81 19.66 29.41
N ALA A 439 -17.70 18.61 30.22
CA ALA A 439 -18.79 18.17 31.10
C ALA A 439 -19.03 19.08 32.31
N HIS A 440 -18.03 19.83 32.78
CA HIS A 440 -18.13 20.69 33.96
C HIS A 440 -17.04 21.76 34.04
N ASP A 441 -17.24 22.78 34.86
CA ASP A 441 -16.32 23.93 34.99
C ASP A 441 -15.19 23.73 36.01
N LYS A 442 -14.89 22.48 36.40
CA LYS A 442 -13.84 22.17 37.39
C LYS A 442 -12.42 22.40 36.88
N LEU A 443 -12.22 22.33 35.56
CA LEU A 443 -10.94 22.57 34.90
C LEU A 443 -10.95 23.97 34.29
N ASP A 444 -9.91 24.74 34.61
CA ASP A 444 -9.62 26.05 34.04
C ASP A 444 -8.92 25.93 32.69
N ALA A 445 -8.07 24.90 32.55
CA ALA A 445 -7.29 24.63 31.35
C ALA A 445 -7.16 23.14 31.04
N ALA A 446 -6.88 22.81 29.78
CA ALA A 446 -6.45 21.47 29.38
C ALA A 446 -5.30 21.54 28.36
N LEU A 447 -4.30 20.68 28.53
CA LEU A 447 -3.27 20.47 27.50
C LEU A 447 -3.75 19.44 26.50
N VAL A 448 -3.95 19.88 25.25
CA VAL A 448 -4.56 19.09 24.17
C VAL A 448 -3.87 19.39 22.83
N TYR A 449 -4.11 18.57 21.82
CA TYR A 449 -3.69 18.91 20.46
C TYR A 449 -4.71 19.83 19.79
N THR A 450 -4.26 20.77 18.96
CA THR A 450 -5.12 21.58 18.08
C THR A 450 -6.03 20.69 17.23
N ALA A 451 -5.52 19.57 16.72
CA ALA A 451 -6.31 18.62 15.94
C ALA A 451 -7.47 17.98 16.72
N ASN A 452 -7.34 17.83 18.04
CA ASN A 452 -8.44 17.34 18.88
C ASN A 452 -9.53 18.41 19.09
N CYS A 453 -9.17 19.68 18.92
CA CYS A 453 -10.06 20.82 19.15
C CYS A 453 -10.82 21.26 17.90
N ALA A 454 -10.49 20.72 16.71
CA ALA A 454 -11.03 21.15 15.43
C ALA A 454 -12.56 21.08 15.31
N LEU A 455 -13.21 20.24 16.13
CA LEU A 455 -14.67 20.07 16.17
C LEU A 455 -15.34 20.70 17.40
N LEU A 456 -14.58 21.43 18.24
CA LEU A 456 -15.15 22.14 19.38
C LEU A 456 -15.93 23.37 18.90
N ASN A 457 -16.98 23.72 19.64
CA ASN A 457 -17.79 24.93 19.39
C ASN A 457 -17.01 26.22 19.74
N GLN A 458 -17.58 27.39 19.44
CA GLN A 458 -16.96 28.70 19.70
C GLN A 458 -16.90 29.11 21.20
N GLU A 459 -17.01 28.15 22.12
CA GLU A 459 -17.00 28.38 23.57
C GLU A 459 -15.62 28.21 24.20
N TYR A 460 -14.61 27.96 23.39
CA TYR A 460 -13.23 27.74 23.84
C TYR A 460 -12.24 28.61 23.11
N GLU A 461 -11.12 28.87 23.78
CA GLU A 461 -9.95 29.55 23.22
C GLU A 461 -8.73 28.63 23.32
N LEU A 462 -7.86 28.70 22.30
CA LEU A 462 -6.61 27.94 22.25
C LEU A 462 -5.46 28.91 22.47
N ILE A 463 -4.72 28.72 23.55
CA ILE A 463 -3.51 29.48 23.85
C ILE A 463 -2.31 28.70 23.28
N PRO A 464 -1.56 29.28 22.33
CA PRO A 464 -0.41 28.63 21.73
C PRO A 464 0.72 28.46 22.73
N ILE A 465 1.45 27.36 22.62
CA ILE A 465 2.62 27.08 23.46
C ILE A 465 3.89 27.36 22.67
N GLN A 466 4.69 28.31 23.15
CA GLN A 466 6.01 28.61 22.58
C GLN A 466 7.04 27.65 23.17
N HIS A 467 7.15 26.45 22.60
CA HIS A 467 8.13 25.46 23.01
C HIS A 467 8.47 24.49 21.85
N PRO A 468 9.74 24.10 21.63
CA PRO A 468 10.10 23.20 20.53
C PRO A 468 9.36 21.85 20.54
N LEU A 469 9.07 21.33 21.73
CA LEU A 469 8.30 20.09 21.93
C LEU A 469 6.77 20.24 21.81
N ALA A 470 6.26 21.45 21.56
CA ALA A 470 4.83 21.66 21.39
C ALA A 470 4.34 21.12 20.04
N THR A 471 5.21 20.97 19.05
CA THR A 471 4.87 20.39 17.75
C THR A 471 5.11 18.89 17.75
N ALA A 472 4.04 18.12 17.51
CA ALA A 472 4.12 16.67 17.33
C ALA A 472 4.01 16.31 15.85
N ILE A 473 4.94 15.51 15.33
CA ILE A 473 4.98 15.09 13.91
C ILE A 473 4.44 13.66 13.78
N GLN A 474 3.42 13.45 12.97
CA GLN A 474 2.86 12.13 12.71
C GLN A 474 3.52 11.53 11.47
N ASN A 475 4.22 10.43 11.69
CA ASN A 475 4.88 9.66 10.65
C ASN A 475 4.29 8.24 10.54
N ILE A 476 4.46 7.61 9.39
CA ILE A 476 3.96 6.26 9.09
C ILE A 476 5.06 5.40 8.49
N SER A 477 5.12 4.14 8.89
CA SER A 477 6.10 3.18 8.35
C SER A 477 5.50 1.77 8.15
N ILE A 478 6.22 0.96 7.37
CA ILE A 478 5.93 -0.44 7.06
C ILE A 478 6.84 -1.34 7.90
N ASN A 479 6.26 -2.36 8.51
CA ASN A 479 7.01 -3.39 9.22
C ASN A 479 7.79 -4.25 8.22
N LYS A 480 9.07 -4.48 8.47
CA LYS A 480 9.96 -5.28 7.61
C LYS A 480 9.51 -6.73 7.44
N LYS A 481 8.68 -7.23 8.37
CA LYS A 481 8.13 -8.59 8.37
C LYS A 481 6.74 -8.69 7.73
N SER A 482 6.16 -7.58 7.26
CA SER A 482 4.85 -7.61 6.63
C SER A 482 4.85 -8.54 5.42
N LYS A 483 3.76 -9.31 5.25
CA LYS A 483 3.51 -10.10 4.03
C LYS A 483 3.00 -9.25 2.87
N TYR A 484 2.60 -8.01 3.17
CA TYR A 484 1.93 -7.10 2.25
C TYR A 484 2.62 -5.72 2.15
N PRO A 485 3.96 -5.64 2.00
CA PRO A 485 4.67 -4.36 1.96
C PRO A 485 4.25 -3.46 0.79
N LEU A 486 3.89 -4.00 -0.38
CA LEU A 486 3.46 -3.18 -1.52
C LEU A 486 2.06 -2.62 -1.30
N LEU A 487 1.12 -3.41 -0.77
CA LEU A 487 -0.21 -2.96 -0.37
C LEU A 487 -0.13 -1.88 0.72
N MET A 488 0.68 -2.09 1.75
CA MET A 488 0.92 -1.08 2.78
C MET A 488 1.57 0.20 2.19
N GLY A 489 2.48 0.04 1.24
CA GLY A 489 3.06 1.16 0.49
C GLY A 489 2.03 1.97 -0.30
N ARG A 490 1.04 1.30 -0.93
CA ARG A 490 -0.10 1.96 -1.59
C ARG A 490 -1.00 2.70 -0.60
N LEU A 491 -1.26 2.11 0.57
CA LEU A 491 -2.01 2.79 1.64
C LEU A 491 -1.28 4.06 2.09
N ILE A 492 0.04 4.01 2.29
CA ILE A 492 0.84 5.19 2.66
C ILE A 492 0.76 6.27 1.56
N ARG A 493 0.91 5.90 0.27
CA ARG A 493 0.73 6.85 -0.85
C ARG A 493 -0.66 7.48 -0.83
N THR A 494 -1.69 6.70 -0.53
CA THR A 494 -3.08 7.18 -0.46
C THR A 494 -3.30 8.13 0.71
N LEU A 495 -2.73 7.83 1.87
CA LEU A 495 -2.73 8.71 3.05
C LEU A 495 -1.96 10.01 2.81
N LYS A 496 -0.95 9.98 1.92
CA LYS A 496 -0.17 11.14 1.47
C LYS A 496 -0.77 11.87 0.25
N SER A 497 -1.91 11.45 -0.29
CA SER A 497 -2.53 12.09 -1.45
C SER A 497 -3.13 13.45 -1.13
N ASP A 498 -3.34 14.29 -2.15
CA ASP A 498 -4.01 15.61 -2.00
C ASP A 498 -5.42 15.49 -1.39
N LYS A 499 -6.17 14.45 -1.76
CA LYS A 499 -7.50 14.18 -1.19
C LYS A 499 -7.41 13.91 0.31
N SER A 500 -6.39 13.16 0.73
CA SER A 500 -6.14 12.87 2.15
C SER A 500 -5.61 14.11 2.88
N ARG A 501 -4.72 14.90 2.25
CA ARG A 501 -4.23 16.19 2.78
C ARG A 501 -5.36 17.11 3.21
N GLN A 502 -6.40 17.26 2.38
CA GLN A 502 -7.56 18.09 2.74
C GLN A 502 -8.29 17.58 4.00
N ARG A 503 -8.28 16.27 4.27
CA ARG A 503 -8.86 15.68 5.48
C ARG A 503 -8.03 15.98 6.72
N PHE A 504 -6.71 15.91 6.60
CA PHE A 504 -5.80 16.33 7.68
C PHE A 504 -5.99 17.81 8.03
N LEU A 505 -6.01 18.70 7.02
CA LEU A 505 -6.22 20.13 7.22
C LEU A 505 -7.59 20.40 7.89
N LYS A 506 -8.66 19.76 7.42
CA LYS A 506 -9.99 19.86 8.02
C LYS A 506 -10.04 19.33 9.45
N ALA A 507 -9.21 18.33 9.78
CA ALA A 507 -9.08 17.78 11.11
C ALA A 507 -8.14 18.59 12.03
N GLY A 508 -7.67 19.77 11.60
CA GLY A 508 -6.84 20.66 12.43
C GLY A 508 -5.36 20.29 12.48
N PHE A 509 -4.88 19.49 11.53
CA PHE A 509 -3.46 19.21 11.35
C PHE A 509 -2.83 20.19 10.36
N GLN A 510 -1.51 20.35 10.47
CA GLN A 510 -0.66 20.92 9.45
C GLN A 510 -0.09 19.80 8.57
N TRP A 511 0.16 20.08 7.30
CA TRP A 511 0.64 19.08 6.35
C TRP A 511 2.17 19.00 6.35
N GLN A 512 2.73 17.78 6.43
CA GLN A 512 4.19 17.52 6.38
C GLN A 512 4.57 16.54 5.27
N GLY A 513 3.60 16.00 4.52
CA GLY A 513 3.88 15.06 3.45
C GLY A 513 4.58 15.73 2.26
N GLU A 514 5.85 15.41 2.04
CA GLU A 514 6.51 15.66 0.76
C GLU A 514 5.77 14.91 -0.36
N LEU A 515 5.49 15.59 -1.48
CA LEU A 515 4.75 15.04 -2.64
C LEU A 515 5.61 14.09 -3.46
#